data_AF-A0A920WQB4-F1
#
_entry.id   AF-A0A920WQB4-F1
#
_cell.length_a   1.000
_cell.length_b   1.000
_cell.length_c   1.000
_cell.angle_alpha   90.00
_cell.angle_beta   90.00
_cell.angle_gamma   90.00
#
_symmetry.space_group_name_H-M   'P 1'
#
loop_
_entity.id
_entity.type
_entity.pdbx_description
1 polymer ?
#
loop_
_entity_poly.entity_id
_entity_poly.type
_entity_poly.pdbx_seq_one_letter_code
_entity_poly.pdbx_strand_id
1 'polypeptide(L)'
;MRDTIPAIFPHGDYHEGGKYFLFNGKKKLVDQARWTNLLGKEMLLARRLCEAGCGFVTVVDSSWDFHGGGANNPGTLVGMQTLGAQMDHAVAAFLDDVKARGLSDKILLIVTGEMGRTPIKKNRDAGTDHHGP
;
A
#
# COMPACT_ATOMS: atom_id res chain seq x y z
N MET A 1 -25.76 23.75 1.11
CA MET A 1 -24.44 24.39 0.94
C MET A 1 -23.42 23.27 0.99
N ARG A 2 -22.87 22.85 -0.15
CA ARG A 2 -21.87 21.77 -0.22
C ARG A 2 -20.52 22.46 -0.29
N ASP A 3 -19.86 22.57 0.85
CA ASP A 3 -18.51 23.10 0.90
C ASP A 3 -17.58 22.10 0.19
N THR A 4 -17.03 22.54 -0.94
CA THR A 4 -16.00 21.82 -1.67
C THR A 4 -14.76 21.75 -0.80
N ILE A 5 -14.50 20.56 -0.24
CA ILE A 5 -13.24 20.24 0.43
C ILE A 5 -12.11 20.50 -0.58
N PRO A 6 -11.11 21.34 -0.26
CA PRO A 6 -9.95 21.51 -1.12
C PRO A 6 -9.29 20.13 -1.28
N ALA A 7 -9.02 19.72 -2.51
CA ALA A 7 -8.23 18.51 -2.74
C ALA A 7 -6.89 18.71 -2.04
N ILE A 8 -6.67 18.01 -0.92
CA ILE A 8 -5.46 18.14 -0.12
C ILE A 8 -4.23 17.73 -0.97
N PHE A 9 -4.41 16.98 -2.06
CA PHE A 9 -3.36 16.68 -3.03
C PHE A 9 -3.90 16.51 -4.48
N PRO A 10 -3.18 16.99 -5.52
CA PRO A 10 -3.58 16.84 -6.91
C PRO A 10 -3.61 15.38 -7.35
N HIS A 11 -4.70 14.95 -7.99
CA HIS A 11 -4.83 13.58 -8.49
C HIS A 11 -3.75 13.19 -9.54
N GLY A 12 -3.15 14.19 -10.21
CA GLY A 12 -2.14 14.02 -11.26
C GLY A 12 -0.79 13.49 -10.77
N ASP A 13 -0.39 13.82 -9.55
CA ASP A 13 0.95 13.48 -9.01
C ASP A 13 1.09 11.98 -8.72
N TYR A 14 -0.03 11.27 -8.62
CA TYR A 14 -0.04 9.85 -8.28
C TYR A 14 0.02 8.93 -9.50
N HIS A 15 -0.44 9.36 -10.68
CA HIS A 15 -0.39 8.53 -11.90
C HIS A 15 1.05 8.23 -12.36
N GLU A 16 2.03 9.00 -11.90
CA GLU A 16 3.47 8.74 -12.08
C GLU A 16 3.94 7.47 -11.34
N GLY A 17 3.27 7.05 -10.26
CA GLY A 17 3.64 5.87 -9.46
C GLY A 17 3.73 4.59 -10.29
N GLY A 18 2.84 4.45 -11.28
CA GLY A 18 2.84 3.36 -12.27
C GLY A 18 4.12 3.26 -13.11
N LYS A 19 4.87 4.36 -13.25
CA LYS A 19 6.14 4.39 -14.01
C LYS A 19 7.27 3.69 -13.27
N TYR A 20 7.25 3.64 -11.94
CA TYR A 20 8.24 2.91 -11.16
C TYR A 20 8.04 1.38 -11.23
N PHE A 21 6.84 0.93 -11.63
CA PHE A 21 6.58 -0.48 -11.96
C PHE A 21 7.13 -0.89 -13.34
N LEU A 22 7.53 0.10 -14.15
CA LEU A 22 8.34 -0.15 -15.35
C LEU A 22 9.80 -0.24 -14.91
N PHE A 23 10.20 -1.40 -14.39
CA PHE A 23 11.63 -1.64 -14.17
C PHE A 23 12.36 -1.60 -15.52
N ASN A 24 13.16 -0.55 -15.71
CA ASN A 24 13.98 -0.35 -16.91
C ASN A 24 13.17 -0.36 -18.23
N GLY A 25 11.98 0.26 -18.24
CA GLY A 25 11.15 0.37 -19.44
C GLY A 25 10.52 -0.96 -19.92
N LYS A 26 10.65 -2.05 -19.15
CA LYS A 26 10.08 -3.35 -19.48
C LYS A 26 8.72 -3.52 -18.80
N LYS A 27 7.68 -3.75 -19.61
CA LYS A 27 6.38 -4.26 -19.18
C LYS A 27 6.61 -5.70 -18.66
N LYS A 28 6.11 -6.01 -17.47
CA LYS A 28 6.18 -7.32 -16.76
C LYS A 28 7.51 -7.63 -16.05
N LEU A 29 7.59 -7.24 -14.77
CA LEU A 29 8.25 -8.09 -13.77
C LEU A 29 7.25 -8.92 -12.94
N VAL A 30 5.95 -8.72 -13.15
CA VAL A 30 4.90 -9.44 -12.44
C VAL A 30 3.76 -9.64 -13.43
N ASP A 31 3.33 -10.89 -13.64
CA ASP A 31 2.06 -11.20 -14.34
C ASP A 31 0.84 -10.92 -13.43
N GLN A 32 1.03 -10.11 -12.40
CA GLN A 32 -0.03 -9.56 -11.59
C GLN A 32 -0.35 -8.20 -12.20
N ALA A 33 -1.51 -8.08 -12.84
CA ALA A 33 -2.07 -6.81 -13.27
C ALA A 33 -2.40 -5.97 -12.03
N ARG A 34 -1.38 -5.47 -11.33
CA ARG A 34 -1.57 -4.61 -10.17
C ARG A 34 -1.73 -3.19 -10.66
N TRP A 35 -2.91 -2.65 -10.42
CA TRP A 35 -3.23 -1.25 -10.59
C TRP A 35 -2.68 -0.53 -9.34
N THR A 36 -1.37 -0.39 -9.30
CA THR A 36 -0.61 0.20 -8.21
C THR A 36 -0.87 1.70 -8.20
N ASN A 37 -1.88 2.09 -7.44
CA ASN A 37 -2.30 3.44 -7.05
C ASN A 37 -3.69 3.46 -6.39
N LEU A 38 -4.29 2.29 -6.12
CA LEU A 38 -5.65 2.19 -5.57
C LEU A 38 -5.70 2.22 -4.04
N LEU A 39 -4.63 1.86 -3.31
CA LEU A 39 -4.68 1.76 -1.85
C LEU A 39 -5.20 3.05 -1.19
N GLY A 40 -4.74 4.22 -1.62
CA GLY A 40 -5.26 5.50 -1.11
C GLY A 40 -6.75 5.72 -1.43
N LYS A 41 -7.22 5.28 -2.61
CA LYS A 41 -8.65 5.35 -2.98
C LYS A 41 -9.49 4.36 -2.17
N GLU A 42 -8.97 3.17 -1.93
CA GLU A 42 -9.60 2.14 -1.12
C GLU A 42 -9.71 2.59 0.33
N MET A 43 -8.65 3.20 0.90
CA MET A 43 -8.66 3.84 2.22
C MET A 43 -9.69 4.98 2.29
N LEU A 44 -9.78 5.83 1.27
CA LEU A 44 -10.78 6.90 1.20
C LEU A 44 -12.22 6.35 1.16
N LEU A 45 -12.43 5.27 0.41
CA LEU A 45 -13.72 4.58 0.34
C LEU A 45 -14.04 3.91 1.68
N ALA A 46 -13.06 3.27 2.32
CA ALA A 46 -13.22 2.66 3.64
C ALA A 46 -13.68 3.69 4.67
N ARG A 47 -13.07 4.88 4.71
CA ARG A 47 -13.53 5.98 5.58
C ARG A 47 -14.96 6.43 5.25
N ARG A 48 -15.39 6.43 3.97
CA ARG A 48 -16.79 6.74 3.57
C ARG A 48 -17.76 5.69 4.06
N LEU A 49 -17.36 4.42 4.00
CA LEU A 49 -18.16 3.32 4.54
C LEU A 49 -18.29 3.43 6.07
N CYS A 50 -17.21 3.77 6.78
CA CYS A 50 -17.27 4.02 8.23
C CYS A 50 -18.21 5.19 8.58
N GLU A 51 -18.13 6.32 7.87
CA GLU A 51 -19.07 7.45 8.05
C GLU A 51 -20.52 7.08 7.72
N ALA A 52 -20.74 6.13 6.80
CA ALA A 52 -22.07 5.59 6.48
C ALA A 52 -22.57 4.54 7.50
N GLY A 53 -21.80 4.25 8.55
CA GLY A 53 -22.19 3.35 9.65
C GLY A 53 -21.70 1.90 9.51
N CYS A 54 -20.80 1.60 8.56
CA CYS A 54 -20.18 0.28 8.50
C CYS A 54 -19.25 0.07 9.71
N GLY A 55 -19.49 -1.01 10.47
CA GLY A 55 -18.72 -1.31 11.70
C GLY A 55 -17.39 -2.04 11.46
N PHE A 56 -17.19 -2.65 10.29
CA PHE A 56 -15.96 -3.36 9.94
C PHE A 56 -15.72 -3.27 8.44
N VAL A 57 -14.51 -2.87 8.04
CA VAL A 57 -14.09 -2.73 6.64
C VAL A 57 -12.72 -3.36 6.48
N THR A 58 -12.57 -4.22 5.48
CA THR A 58 -11.28 -4.83 5.11
C THR A 58 -10.78 -4.24 3.82
N VAL A 59 -9.51 -3.86 3.79
CA VAL A 59 -8.81 -3.43 2.57
C VAL A 59 -7.61 -4.36 2.38
N VAL A 60 -7.45 -4.85 1.15
CA VAL A 60 -6.42 -5.82 0.79
C VAL A 60 -5.45 -5.17 -0.18
N ASP A 61 -4.18 -5.12 0.20
CA ASP A 61 -3.10 -4.69 -0.68
C ASP A 61 -2.17 -5.86 -0.98
N SER A 62 -2.04 -6.20 -2.27
CA SER A 62 -1.36 -7.43 -2.73
C SER A 62 0.09 -7.18 -3.16
N SER A 63 0.81 -8.25 -3.53
CA SER A 63 2.18 -8.22 -4.10
C SER A 63 3.31 -7.84 -3.13
N TRP A 64 3.12 -8.09 -1.83
CA TRP A 64 4.16 -7.94 -0.80
C TRP A 64 5.14 -9.12 -0.72
N ASP A 65 4.99 -10.13 -1.58
CA ASP A 65 5.82 -11.34 -1.58
C ASP A 65 7.08 -11.16 -2.44
N PHE A 66 8.07 -10.48 -1.86
CA PHE A 66 9.35 -10.22 -2.52
C PHE A 66 10.32 -11.39 -2.36
N HIS A 67 10.84 -11.90 -3.48
CA HIS A 67 11.84 -12.96 -3.52
C HIS A 67 13.16 -12.43 -4.07
N GLY A 68 14.27 -13.17 -3.89
CA GLY A 68 15.65 -12.75 -4.21
C GLY A 68 16.01 -12.45 -5.67
N GLY A 69 15.15 -11.77 -6.45
CA GLY A 69 15.48 -11.22 -7.76
C GLY A 69 15.24 -12.15 -8.95
N GLY A 70 14.21 -12.99 -8.90
CA GLY A 70 13.80 -13.84 -10.02
C GLY A 70 12.92 -13.12 -11.05
N ALA A 71 12.62 -13.80 -12.17
CA ALA A 71 11.73 -13.26 -13.22
C ALA A 71 10.28 -13.00 -12.77
N ASN A 72 9.87 -13.58 -11.64
CA ASN A 72 8.48 -13.57 -11.17
C ASN A 72 8.17 -12.47 -10.14
N ASN A 73 9.15 -11.98 -9.38
CA ASN A 73 8.96 -10.99 -8.32
C ASN A 73 10.24 -10.15 -8.11
N PRO A 74 10.12 -8.85 -7.79
CA PRO A 74 11.27 -8.01 -7.48
C PRO A 74 11.96 -8.46 -6.18
N GLY A 75 13.26 -8.16 -6.10
CA GLY A 75 14.02 -8.25 -4.86
C GLY A 75 13.41 -7.38 -3.75
N THR A 76 13.57 -7.79 -2.49
CA THR A 76 12.99 -7.11 -1.32
C THR A 76 13.25 -5.60 -1.29
N LEU A 77 14.49 -5.17 -1.57
CA LEU A 77 14.83 -3.74 -1.56
C LEU A 77 14.05 -2.95 -2.61
N VAL A 78 13.99 -3.46 -3.84
CA VAL A 78 13.25 -2.85 -4.95
C VAL A 78 11.75 -2.85 -4.64
N GLY A 79 11.22 -3.99 -4.21
CA GLY A 79 9.81 -4.13 -3.82
C GLY A 79 9.40 -3.15 -2.72
N MET A 80 10.21 -3.03 -1.66
CA MET A 80 9.95 -2.10 -0.56
C MET A 80 10.03 -0.63 -0.99
N GLN A 81 10.97 -0.27 -1.87
CA GLN A 81 11.04 1.10 -2.42
C GLN A 81 9.79 1.47 -3.21
N THR A 82 9.18 0.50 -3.90
CA THR A 82 7.97 0.76 -4.68
C THR A 82 6.70 0.71 -3.82
N LEU A 83 6.53 -0.33 -2.99
CA LEU A 83 5.27 -0.55 -2.25
C LEU A 83 5.25 0.11 -0.89
N GLY A 84 6.38 0.11 -0.20
CA GLY A 84 6.53 0.69 1.12
C GLY A 84 6.17 2.17 1.11
N ALA A 85 6.72 2.94 0.17
CA ALA A 85 6.43 4.37 0.05
C ALA A 85 4.95 4.66 -0.25
N GLN A 86 4.31 3.86 -1.10
CA GLN A 86 2.88 4.01 -1.40
C GLN A 86 2.01 3.72 -0.17
N MET A 87 2.33 2.65 0.56
CA MET A 87 1.62 2.24 1.77
C MET A 87 1.78 3.27 2.88
N ASP A 88 3.01 3.69 3.17
CA ASP A 88 3.36 4.68 4.19
C ASP A 88 2.56 5.97 3.98
N HIS A 89 2.57 6.49 2.75
CA HIS A 89 1.81 7.68 2.40
C HIS A 89 0.29 7.47 2.52
N ALA A 90 -0.25 6.35 2.03
CA ALA A 90 -1.69 6.09 2.10
C ALA A 90 -2.19 5.99 3.55
N VAL A 91 -1.41 5.34 4.43
CA VAL A 91 -1.72 5.23 5.86
C VAL A 91 -1.64 6.60 6.54
N ALA A 92 -0.57 7.36 6.30
CA ALA A 92 -0.43 8.70 6.86
C ALA A 92 -1.61 9.62 6.46
N ALA A 93 -1.95 9.65 5.16
CA ALA A 93 -3.05 10.46 4.66
C ALA A 93 -4.41 10.03 5.23
N PHE A 94 -4.63 8.72 5.44
CA PHE A 94 -5.84 8.22 6.08
C PHE A 94 -5.94 8.68 7.53
N LEU A 95 -4.86 8.60 8.30
CA LEU A 95 -4.83 9.06 9.69
C LEU A 95 -5.10 10.57 9.80
N ASP A 96 -4.54 11.37 8.89
CA ASP A 96 -4.81 12.81 8.82
C ASP A 96 -6.28 13.10 8.45
N ASP A 97 -6.86 12.38 7.48
CA ASP A 97 -8.28 12.53 7.10
C ASP A 97 -9.22 12.14 8.26
N VAL A 98 -8.93 11.04 8.96
CA VAL A 98 -9.68 10.59 10.15
C VAL A 98 -9.61 11.66 11.25
N LYS A 99 -8.42 12.21 11.51
CA LYS A 99 -8.24 13.26 12.52
C LYS A 99 -8.95 14.55 12.14
N ALA A 100 -8.80 15.01 10.91
CA ALA A 100 -9.43 16.25 10.41
C ALA A 100 -10.97 16.20 10.48
N ARG A 101 -11.55 14.99 10.43
CA ARG A 101 -12.99 14.75 10.52
C ARG A 101 -13.49 14.49 11.94
N GLY A 102 -12.62 14.47 12.94
CA GLY A 102 -12.99 14.15 14.32
C GLY A 102 -13.39 12.68 14.51
N LEU A 103 -12.87 11.78 13.68
CA LEU A 103 -13.19 10.34 13.70
C LEU A 103 -12.17 9.51 14.50
N SER A 104 -11.13 10.13 15.08
CA SER A 104 -10.03 9.43 15.77
C SER A 104 -10.50 8.50 16.90
N ASP A 105 -11.56 8.88 17.62
CA ASP A 105 -12.11 8.05 18.71
C ASP A 105 -13.16 7.03 18.23
N LYS A 106 -13.43 6.99 16.92
CA LYS A 106 -14.47 6.16 16.29
C LYS A 106 -13.90 5.09 15.37
N ILE A 107 -12.69 5.30 14.83
CA ILE A 107 -12.07 4.41 13.85
C ILE A 107 -10.74 3.90 14.42
N LEU A 108 -10.63 2.57 14.53
CA LEU A 108 -9.35 1.88 14.77
C LEU A 108 -8.82 1.35 13.43
N LEU A 109 -7.62 1.78 13.05
CA LEU A 109 -6.89 1.22 11.91
C LEU A 109 -5.96 0.11 12.39
N ILE A 110 -6.09 -1.08 11.80
CA ILE A 110 -5.16 -2.21 12.01
C ILE A 110 -4.48 -2.51 10.69
N VAL A 111 -3.15 -2.49 10.71
CA VAL A 111 -2.31 -2.83 9.56
C VAL A 111 -1.57 -4.13 9.88
N THR A 112 -1.83 -5.16 9.08
CA THR A 112 -1.21 -6.48 9.26
C THR A 112 -0.87 -7.09 7.91
N GLY A 113 0.16 -7.94 7.89
CA GLY A 113 0.51 -8.77 6.75
C GLY A 113 0.19 -10.24 7.02
N GLU A 114 0.20 -11.06 5.96
CA GLU A 114 0.02 -12.52 6.06
C GLU A 114 1.27 -13.20 6.63
N MET A 115 2.46 -12.75 6.22
CA MET A 115 3.72 -13.40 6.55
C MET A 115 4.80 -12.39 6.94
N GLY A 116 5.59 -12.71 7.96
CA GLY A 116 6.81 -12.01 8.30
C GLY A 116 8.02 -12.56 7.53
N ARG A 117 8.99 -11.70 7.21
CA ARG A 117 10.28 -12.07 6.63
C ARG A 117 11.40 -11.72 7.62
N THR A 118 12.37 -12.61 7.81
CA THR A 118 13.51 -12.33 8.70
C THR A 118 14.28 -11.11 8.17
N PRO A 119 14.67 -10.13 9.01
CA PRO A 119 15.55 -9.05 8.58
C PRO A 119 16.98 -9.55 8.27
N ILE A 120 17.34 -10.74 8.79
CA ILE A 120 18.66 -11.34 8.64
C ILE A 120 18.67 -12.26 7.42
N LYS A 121 19.54 -11.94 6.46
CA LYS A 121 19.82 -12.80 5.31
C LYS A 121 20.86 -13.84 5.68
N LYS A 122 20.48 -15.12 5.77
CA LYS A 122 21.41 -16.22 6.11
C LYS A 122 22.30 -16.66 4.93
N ASN A 123 21.90 -16.38 3.68
CA ASN A 123 22.66 -16.77 2.50
C ASN A 123 22.66 -15.64 1.45
N ARG A 124 23.81 -15.36 0.84
CA ARG A 124 24.02 -14.21 -0.07
C ARG A 124 23.06 -14.20 -1.27
N ASP A 125 22.61 -15.37 -1.72
CA ASP A 125 21.86 -15.53 -2.96
C ASP A 125 20.41 -16.02 -2.74
N ALA A 126 19.97 -16.23 -1.49
CA ALA A 126 18.61 -16.68 -1.15
C ALA A 126 17.71 -15.52 -0.66
N GLY A 127 16.39 -15.71 -0.75
CA GLY A 127 15.41 -14.86 -0.04
C GLY A 127 15.53 -15.01 1.48
N THR A 128 14.85 -14.14 2.23
CA THR A 128 14.76 -14.26 3.69
C THR A 128 13.72 -15.31 4.07
N ASP A 129 13.99 -16.09 5.11
CA ASP A 129 13.10 -17.16 5.59
C ASP A 129 11.74 -16.58 6.03
N HIS A 130 10.69 -17.40 5.95
CA HIS A 130 9.35 -17.08 6.47
C HIS A 130 9.31 -17.22 8.00
N HIS A 131 8.67 -16.27 8.67
CA HIS A 131 8.28 -16.41 10.07
C HIS A 131 6.75 -16.31 10.19
N GLY A 132 6.17 -17.28 10.90
CA GLY A 132 4.81 -17.18 11.42
C GLY A 132 4.76 -16.29 12.67
N PRO A 133 3.56 -15.97 13.16
CA PRO A 133 3.37 -15.22 14.40
C PRO A 133 4.01 -15.90 15.62
#